data_AF-A0A962EJ62-F1
#
_entry.id   AF-A0A962EJ62-F1
#
_cell.length_a   1.000
_cell.length_b   1.000
_cell.length_c   1.000
_cell.angle_alpha   90.00
_cell.angle_beta   90.00
_cell.angle_gamma   90.00
#
_symmetry.space_group_name_H-M   'P 1'
#
loop_
_entity.id
_entity.type
_entity.pdbx_description
1 polymer ?
#
loop_
_entity_poly.entity_id
_entity_poly.type
_entity_poly.pdbx_seq_one_letter_code
_entity_poly.pdbx_strand_id
1 'polypeptide(L)'
;MSTKTALFISDQRSHQAAKYLPMSRQEMDALGWDCCDVILVTGDAYIDHPSFGMAVIGRVLESQGFRVGIISQPDWRNKNAFEVLGRP
;
A
#
# COMPACT_ATOMS: atom_id res chain seq x y z
N MET A 1 21.06 -23.04 -21.82
CA MET A 1 21.55 -22.75 -20.46
C MET A 1 21.42 -21.24 -20.23
N SER A 2 20.26 -20.67 -19.87
CA SER A 2 19.32 -20.94 -18.77
C SER A 2 19.79 -20.47 -17.38
N THR A 3 20.19 -19.21 -17.23
CA THR A 3 20.48 -18.67 -15.89
C THR A 3 20.21 -17.17 -15.66
N LYS A 4 19.47 -16.47 -16.53
CA LYS A 4 19.06 -15.06 -16.27
C LYS A 4 17.59 -14.85 -15.94
N THR A 5 16.74 -15.86 -16.09
CA THR A 5 15.29 -15.75 -15.81
C THR A 5 14.93 -16.04 -14.35
N ALA A 6 15.82 -16.67 -13.57
CA ALA A 6 15.50 -17.18 -12.23
C ALA A 6 15.61 -16.16 -11.07
N LEU A 7 16.23 -14.99 -11.26
CA LEU A 7 16.40 -13.98 -10.20
C LEU A 7 15.26 -12.94 -10.15
N PHE A 8 14.40 -12.88 -11.17
CA PHE A 8 13.22 -12.01 -11.18
C PHE A 8 11.94 -12.72 -10.70
N ILE A 9 12.00 -14.03 -10.43
CA ILE A 9 10.83 -14.85 -10.07
C ILE A 9 10.79 -15.12 -8.55
N SER A 10 11.86 -14.86 -7.79
CA SER A 10 11.92 -15.22 -6.37
C SER A 10 11.11 -14.33 -5.43
N ASP A 11 10.55 -13.21 -5.89
CA ASP A 11 9.64 -12.36 -5.10
C ASP A 11 8.20 -12.38 -5.62
N GLN A 12 7.73 -13.55 -6.08
CA GLN A 12 6.29 -13.79 -6.19
C GLN A 12 5.73 -14.08 -4.79
N ARG A 13 5.88 -13.13 -3.84
CA ARG A 13 5.07 -13.16 -2.63
C ARG A 13 3.64 -12.93 -3.09
N SER A 14 2.82 -13.99 -3.05
CA SER A 14 1.38 -13.89 -3.27
C SER A 14 0.79 -13.06 -2.12
N HIS A 15 0.87 -11.74 -2.25
CA HIS A 15 0.30 -10.82 -1.28
C HIS A 15 -1.20 -10.86 -1.47
N GLN A 16 -1.91 -11.37 -0.46
CA GLN A 16 -3.36 -11.30 -0.44
C GLN A 16 -3.74 -9.82 -0.46
N ALA A 17 -4.43 -9.39 -1.52
CA ALA A 17 -4.93 -8.03 -1.63
C ALA A 17 -5.77 -7.70 -0.39
N ALA A 18 -5.50 -6.56 0.23
CA ALA A 18 -6.17 -6.19 1.45
C ALA A 18 -7.64 -5.90 1.15
N LYS A 19 -8.56 -6.23 2.07
CA LYS A 19 -9.99 -5.93 1.88
C LYS A 19 -10.20 -4.43 1.63
N TYR A 20 -9.41 -3.59 2.31
CA TYR A 20 -9.25 -2.15 2.11
C TYR A 20 -7.76 -1.83 2.24
N LEU A 21 -7.29 -0.74 1.64
CA LEU A 21 -5.91 -0.31 1.83
C LEU A 21 -5.68 0.01 3.33
N PRO A 22 -4.64 -0.54 3.98
CA PRO A 22 -4.37 -0.24 5.38
C PRO A 22 -4.05 1.24 5.58
N MET A 23 -4.59 1.81 6.66
CA MET A 23 -4.37 3.19 7.09
C MET A 23 -3.58 3.27 8.41
N SER A 24 -3.28 2.11 9.01
CA SER A 24 -2.56 2.02 10.27
C SER A 24 -1.55 0.86 10.28
N ARG A 25 -0.54 1.00 11.14
CA ARG A 25 0.42 -0.07 11.44
C ARG A 25 -0.26 -1.37 11.90
N GLN A 26 -1.31 -1.26 12.70
CA GLN A 26 -2.06 -2.40 13.21
C GLN A 26 -2.75 -3.19 12.08
N GLU A 27 -3.32 -2.50 11.08
CA GLU A 27 -3.91 -3.14 9.91
C GLU A 27 -2.83 -3.80 9.04
N MET A 28 -1.65 -3.17 8.89
CA MET A 28 -0.50 -3.81 8.22
C MET A 28 -0.08 -5.08 8.95
N ASP A 29 0.00 -5.06 10.28
CA ASP A 29 0.35 -6.23 11.08
C ASP A 29 -0.67 -7.37 10.91
N ALA A 30 -1.97 -7.04 10.84
CA ALA A 30 -3.04 -8.00 10.57
C ALA A 30 -2.93 -8.64 9.16
N LEU A 31 -2.32 -7.93 8.20
CA LEU A 31 -2.01 -8.43 6.86
C LEU A 31 -0.64 -9.14 6.80
N GLY A 32 0.14 -9.13 7.89
CA GLY A 32 1.50 -9.65 7.93
C GLY A 32 2.51 -8.79 7.16
N TRP A 33 2.24 -7.50 6.97
CA TRP A 33 3.09 -6.58 6.22
C TRP A 33 4.06 -5.86 7.16
N ASP A 34 5.36 -6.02 6.92
CA ASP A 34 6.42 -5.29 7.63
C ASP A 34 6.61 -3.85 7.11
N CYS A 35 6.34 -3.60 5.83
CA CYS A 35 6.28 -2.27 5.22
C CYS A 35 5.27 -2.24 4.06
N CYS A 36 4.90 -1.04 3.61
CA CYS A 36 4.23 -0.85 2.33
C CYS A 36 5.30 -0.68 1.25
N ASP A 37 5.04 -1.07 0.00
CA ASP A 37 5.93 -0.70 -1.11
C ASP A 37 5.60 0.70 -1.64
N VAL A 38 4.32 1.11 -1.51
CA VAL A 38 3.83 2.44 -1.86
C VAL A 38 2.89 2.96 -0.77
N ILE A 39 3.02 4.23 -0.43
CA ILE A 39 2.06 4.94 0.44
C ILE A 39 1.39 6.04 -0.38
N LEU A 40 0.06 5.99 -0.50
CA LEU A 40 -0.73 7.06 -1.08
C LEU A 40 -1.07 8.08 0.02
N VAL A 41 -0.86 9.37 -0.25
CA VAL A 41 -1.25 10.45 0.66
C VAL A 41 -2.29 11.31 -0.04
N THR A 42 -3.43 11.53 0.62
CA THR A 42 -4.53 12.31 0.05
C THR A 42 -5.12 13.28 1.07
N GLY A 43 -5.53 14.46 0.61
CA GLY A 43 -6.29 15.44 1.40
C GLY A 43 -7.80 15.18 1.44
N ASP A 44 -8.28 14.13 0.75
CA ASP A 44 -9.69 13.71 0.72
C ASP A 44 -9.90 12.48 1.62
N ALA A 45 -11.15 12.22 2.02
CA ALA A 45 -11.52 11.03 2.76
C ALA A 45 -11.29 9.77 1.91
N TYR A 46 -10.75 8.71 2.53
CA TYR A 46 -10.62 7.43 1.85
C TYR A 46 -11.95 6.66 1.90
N ILE A 47 -12.49 6.40 0.71
CA ILE A 47 -13.57 5.44 0.47
C ILE A 47 -13.07 4.53 -0.65
N ASP A 48 -13.08 3.22 -0.41
CA ASP A 48 -12.64 2.24 -1.39
C ASP A 48 -13.71 2.00 -2.46
N HIS A 49 -13.86 2.97 -3.38
CA HIS A 49 -14.89 2.97 -4.40
C HIS A 49 -14.33 3.43 -5.77
N PRO A 50 -14.75 2.84 -6.90
CA PRO A 50 -14.20 3.17 -8.23
C PRO A 50 -14.33 4.63 -8.69
N SER A 51 -15.24 5.40 -8.08
CA SER A 51 -15.36 6.85 -8.33
C SER A 51 -14.27 7.69 -7.66
N PHE A 52 -13.45 7.09 -6.78
CA PHE A 52 -12.42 7.77 -6.01
C PHE A 52 -11.04 7.43 -6.59
N GLY A 53 -10.32 8.45 -7.08
CA GLY A 53 -9.08 8.26 -7.84
C GLY A 53 -7.98 7.50 -7.06
N MET A 54 -7.80 7.80 -5.77
CA MET A 54 -6.85 7.10 -4.90
C MET A 54 -7.18 5.62 -4.72
N ALA A 55 -8.46 5.25 -4.68
CA ALA A 55 -8.87 3.84 -4.61
C ALA A 55 -8.52 3.12 -5.91
N VAL A 56 -8.81 3.72 -7.07
CA VAL A 56 -8.42 3.16 -8.38
C VAL A 56 -6.91 2.99 -8.48
N ILE A 57 -6.12 4.02 -8.13
CA ILE A 57 -4.66 3.96 -8.16
C ILE A 57 -4.15 2.84 -7.25
N GLY A 58 -4.64 2.77 -6.00
CA GLY A 58 -4.23 1.74 -5.05
C GLY A 58 -4.53 0.33 -5.53
N ARG A 59 -5.73 0.09 -6.08
CA ARG A 59 -6.12 -1.21 -6.62
C ARG A 59 -5.37 -1.60 -7.88
N VAL A 60 -5.03 -0.63 -8.74
CA VAL A 60 -4.16 -0.89 -9.89
C VAL A 60 -2.76 -1.29 -9.41
N LEU A 61 -2.18 -0.59 -8.43
CA LEU A 61 -0.88 -0.94 -7.88
C LEU A 61 -0.89 -2.31 -7.17
N GLU A 62 -1.90 -2.62 -6.37
CA GLU A 62 -2.05 -3.95 -5.77
C GLU A 62 -2.21 -5.05 -6.83
N SER A 63 -2.89 -4.77 -7.96
CA SER A 63 -2.99 -5.73 -9.07
C SER A 63 -1.65 -6.03 -9.75
N GLN A 64 -0.65 -5.16 -9.57
CA GLN A 64 0.73 -5.36 -10.01
C GLN A 64 1.60 -6.02 -8.92
N GLY A 65 1.03 -6.36 -7.76
CA GLY A 65 1.72 -7.06 -6.68
C GLY A 65 2.33 -6.17 -5.60
N PHE A 66 2.10 -4.85 -5.64
CA PHE A 66 2.60 -3.93 -4.60
C PHE A 66 1.72 -3.96 -3.34
N ARG A 67 2.34 -3.88 -2.17
CA ARG A 67 1.66 -3.59 -0.89
C ARG A 67 1.42 -2.09 -0.78
N VAL A 68 0.16 -1.67 -0.82
CA VAL A 68 -0.19 -0.25 -0.85
C VAL A 68 -0.90 0.16 0.42
N GLY A 69 -0.38 1.15 1.12
CA GLY A 69 -1.07 1.81 2.23
C GLY A 69 -1.61 3.18 1.82
N ILE A 70 -2.54 3.73 2.61
CA ILE A 70 -3.07 5.07 2.38
C ILE A 70 -3.12 5.91 3.65
N ILE A 71 -2.70 7.17 3.57
CA ILE A 71 -2.85 8.19 4.60
C ILE A 71 -3.84 9.23 4.08
N SER A 72 -5.04 9.22 4.64
CA SER A 72 -6.14 10.12 4.27
C SER A 72 -6.28 11.25 5.28
N GLN A 73 -6.38 12.48 4.78
CA GLN A 73 -6.54 13.71 5.56
C GLN A 73 -5.54 13.81 6.73
N PRO A 74 -4.22 13.62 6.50
CA PRO A 74 -3.25 13.84 7.57
C PRO A 74 -3.31 15.29 8.05
N ASP A 75 -3.06 15.51 9.34
CA ASP A 75 -2.81 16.86 9.84
C ASP A 75 -1.54 17.41 9.18
N TRP A 76 -1.72 18.30 8.20
CA TRP A 76 -0.65 18.87 7.40
C TRP A 76 0.32 19.76 8.21
N ARG A 77 -0.05 20.13 9.43
CA ARG A 77 0.84 20.88 10.34
C ARG A 77 1.71 19.96 11.20
N ASN A 78 1.44 18.66 11.21
CA ASN A 78 2.13 17.70 12.04
C ASN A 78 2.82 16.63 11.17
N LYS A 79 4.15 16.65 11.15
CA LYS A 79 4.97 15.68 10.43
C LYS A 79 4.62 14.23 10.78
N ASN A 80 4.31 13.96 12.04
CA ASN A 80 4.02 12.60 12.52
C ASN A 80 2.77 12.01 11.86
N ALA A 81 1.84 12.85 11.38
CA ALA A 81 0.66 12.39 10.65
C ALA A 81 0.99 11.71 9.32
N PHE A 82 2.16 12.02 8.73
CA PHE A 82 2.65 11.41 7.50
C PHE A 82 3.52 10.16 7.75
N GLU A 83 3.84 9.86 9.00
CA GLU A 83 4.76 8.78 9.39
C GLU A 83 4.04 7.55 9.98
N VAL A 84 2.71 7.59 10.07
CA VAL A 84 1.88 6.57 10.76
C VAL A 84 1.99 5.15 10.20
N LEU A 85 2.42 5.02 8.94
CA LEU A 85 2.65 3.73 8.27
C LEU A 85 4.14 3.32 8.24
N GLY A 86 5.04 4.19 8.69
CA GLY A 86 6.49 3.98 8.62
C GLY A 86 7.06 4.27 7.23
N ARG A 87 8.26 3.73 6.97
CA ARG A 87 8.92 3.87 5.68
C ARG A 87 8.33 2.87 4.68
N PRO A 88 8.06 3.31 3.44
CA PRO A 88 7.94 2.38 2.33
C PRO A 88 9.27 1.65 2.09
#